data_AF-A0A948D7P0-F1
#
_entry.id   AF-A0A948D7P0-F1
#
_cell.length_a   1.000
_cell.length_b   1.000
_cell.length_c   1.000
_cell.angle_alpha   90.00
_cell.angle_beta   90.00
_cell.angle_gamma   90.00
#
_symmetry.space_group_name_H-M   'P 1'
#
loop_
_entity.id
_entity.type
_entity.pdbx_description
1 polymer ?
#
loop_
_entity_poly.entity_id
_entity_poly.type
_entity_poly.pdbx_seq_one_letter_code
_entity_poly.pdbx_strand_id
1 'polypeptide(L)'
;MKKILENLINDGLLQKESGIKFDQISRRLKRALIDLNNSKLLLKTDSMGAYTMSYDAMLQAGIALILSLGYRPKVINFHKTVTAAVGEILDKNYSPIVKKFDQMRKSRHHAVYDAVIISLSEAEVAIKTAQEFIKRVNYYMDEKSSQKKLL
;
A
#
# COMPACT_ATOMS: atom_id res chain seq x y z
N MET A 1 -7.38 -17.85 -0.05
CA MET A 1 -7.80 -16.51 -0.56
C MET A 1 -9.21 -16.12 -0.14
N LYS A 2 -10.27 -16.84 -0.55
CA LYS A 2 -11.66 -16.51 -0.18
C LYS A 2 -11.87 -16.39 1.34
N LYS A 3 -11.39 -17.38 2.11
CA LYS A 3 -11.42 -17.39 3.58
C LYS A 3 -10.70 -16.19 4.24
N ILE A 4 -9.58 -15.72 3.65
CA ILE A 4 -8.82 -14.58 4.19
C ILE A 4 -9.62 -13.28 4.04
N LEU A 5 -10.21 -13.07 2.87
CA LEU A 5 -11.02 -11.87 2.59
C LEU A 5 -12.33 -11.87 3.40
N GLU A 6 -12.92 -13.05 3.65
CA GLU A 6 -14.07 -13.21 4.54
C GLU A 6 -13.72 -12.88 6.00
N ASN A 7 -12.56 -13.33 6.50
CA ASN A 7 -12.07 -12.94 7.82
C ASN A 7 -11.91 -11.42 7.93
N LEU A 8 -11.28 -10.77 6.94
CA LEU A 8 -11.11 -9.31 6.93
C LEU A 8 -12.45 -8.55 6.90
N ILE A 9 -13.50 -9.13 6.34
CA ILE A 9 -14.87 -8.57 6.42
C ILE A 9 -15.44 -8.74 7.83
N ASN A 10 -15.31 -9.94 8.41
CA ASN A 10 -15.81 -10.25 9.74
C ASN A 10 -15.14 -9.40 10.82
N ASP A 11 -13.83 -9.13 10.67
CA ASP A 11 -13.05 -8.24 11.53
C ASP A 11 -13.38 -6.75 11.29
N GLY A 12 -14.29 -6.46 10.35
CA GLY A 12 -14.75 -5.12 10.05
C GLY A 12 -13.72 -4.26 9.31
N LEU A 13 -12.67 -4.83 8.74
CA LEU A 13 -11.62 -4.12 8.02
C LEU A 13 -12.04 -3.81 6.57
N LEU A 14 -12.64 -4.78 5.90
CA LEU A 14 -13.11 -4.64 4.53
C LEU A 14 -14.63 -4.67 4.42
N GLN A 15 -15.13 -4.16 3.31
CA GLN A 15 -16.50 -4.38 2.85
C GLN A 15 -16.48 -4.80 1.38
N LYS A 16 -17.44 -5.62 0.96
CA LYS A 16 -17.63 -5.93 -0.47
C LYS A 16 -18.08 -4.66 -1.18
N GLU A 17 -17.58 -4.47 -2.39
CA GLU A 17 -18.00 -3.37 -3.25
C GLU A 17 -18.26 -3.89 -4.67
N SER A 18 -19.50 -3.74 -5.12
CA SER A 18 -19.90 -4.00 -6.49
C SER A 18 -19.62 -2.77 -7.36
N GLY A 19 -19.37 -3.00 -8.66
CA GLY A 19 -19.24 -1.91 -9.63
C GLY A 19 -17.91 -1.13 -9.59
N ILE A 20 -16.86 -1.69 -8.97
CA ILE A 20 -15.51 -1.11 -9.06
C ILE A 20 -15.09 -1.07 -10.54
N LYS A 21 -14.86 0.15 -11.05
CA LYS A 21 -14.40 0.36 -12.43
C LYS A 21 -12.89 0.21 -12.51
N PHE A 22 -12.39 -0.38 -13.60
CA PHE A 22 -10.95 -0.49 -13.86
C PHE A 22 -10.23 0.86 -13.78
N ASP A 23 -10.86 1.93 -14.24
CA ASP A 23 -10.36 3.30 -14.18
C ASP A 23 -10.14 3.82 -12.73
N GLN A 24 -10.91 3.33 -11.74
CA GLN A 24 -10.63 3.66 -10.34
C GLN A 24 -9.32 3.02 -9.85
N ILE A 25 -9.09 1.76 -10.24
CA ILE A 25 -7.88 1.02 -9.89
C ILE A 25 -6.66 1.64 -10.58
N SER A 26 -6.78 1.95 -11.88
CA SER A 26 -5.68 2.54 -12.65
C SER A 26 -5.27 3.92 -12.13
N ARG A 27 -6.22 4.77 -11.71
CA ARG A 27 -5.91 6.05 -11.08
C ARG A 27 -5.11 5.90 -9.79
N ARG A 28 -5.43 4.89 -8.96
CA ARG A 28 -4.69 4.60 -7.73
C ARG A 28 -3.26 4.17 -8.01
N LEU A 29 -3.07 3.26 -8.98
CA LEU A 29 -1.72 2.85 -9.40
C LEU A 29 -0.92 4.01 -10.01
N LYS A 30 -1.56 4.82 -10.86
CA LYS A 30 -0.92 6.03 -11.42
C LYS A 30 -0.47 6.97 -10.32
N ARG A 31 -1.32 7.19 -9.30
CA ARG A 31 -0.96 8.02 -8.16
C ARG A 31 0.21 7.42 -7.37
N ALA A 32 0.20 6.11 -7.13
CA ALA A 32 1.31 5.41 -6.47
C ALA A 32 2.66 5.65 -7.17
N LEU A 33 2.68 5.57 -8.51
CA LEU A 33 3.89 5.80 -9.29
C LEU A 33 4.36 7.26 -9.24
N ILE A 34 3.42 8.22 -9.28
CA ILE A 34 3.73 9.65 -9.12
C ILE A 34 4.34 9.90 -7.73
N ASP A 35 3.75 9.35 -6.68
CA ASP A 35 4.24 9.53 -5.31
C ASP A 35 5.63 8.92 -5.12
N LEU A 36 5.90 7.73 -5.69
CA LEU A 36 7.23 7.11 -5.67
C LEU A 36 8.27 7.93 -6.45
N ASN A 37 7.89 8.53 -7.58
CA ASN A 37 8.83 9.35 -8.34
C ASN A 37 9.15 10.64 -7.60
N ASN A 38 8.13 11.27 -7.01
CA ASN A 38 8.30 12.47 -6.21
C ASN A 38 9.14 12.21 -4.95
N SER A 39 9.00 11.04 -4.30
CA SER A 39 9.85 10.71 -3.15
C SER A 39 11.34 10.64 -3.51
N LYS A 40 11.67 10.10 -4.69
CA LYS A 40 13.05 10.07 -5.21
C LYS A 40 13.61 11.46 -5.47
N LEU A 41 12.77 12.39 -5.92
CA LEU A 41 13.16 13.79 -6.13
C LEU A 41 13.42 14.49 -4.80
N LEU A 42 12.52 14.29 -3.81
CA LEU A 42 12.63 14.91 -2.49
C LEU A 42 13.82 14.41 -1.68
N LEU A 43 14.31 13.20 -1.92
CA LEU A 43 15.40 12.61 -1.12
C LEU A 43 16.62 13.52 -0.97
N LYS A 44 16.91 14.35 -1.99
CA LYS A 44 18.05 15.27 -2.01
C LYS A 44 17.91 16.46 -1.05
N THR A 45 16.67 16.81 -0.67
CA THR A 45 16.36 18.07 0.02
C THR A 45 15.53 17.88 1.28
N ASP A 46 14.75 16.81 1.36
CA ASP A 46 13.82 16.53 2.44
C ASP A 46 13.64 15.01 2.63
N SER A 47 14.36 14.46 3.60
CA SER A 47 14.28 13.03 3.93
C SER A 47 12.91 12.64 4.51
N MET A 48 12.28 13.52 5.28
CA MET A 48 10.97 13.28 5.87
C MET A 48 9.87 13.30 4.80
N GLY A 49 9.94 14.26 3.87
CA GLY A 49 9.07 14.31 2.69
C GLY A 49 9.24 13.09 1.80
N ALA A 50 10.48 12.69 1.49
CA ALA A 50 10.77 11.48 0.73
C ALA A 50 10.21 10.21 1.40
N TYR A 51 10.37 10.09 2.72
CA TYR A 51 9.83 8.98 3.49
C TYR A 51 8.30 8.94 3.45
N THR A 52 7.66 10.10 3.64
CA THR A 52 6.19 10.24 3.63
C THR A 52 5.60 9.92 2.26
N MET A 53 6.19 10.44 1.19
CA MET A 53 5.72 10.15 -0.17
C MET A 53 5.93 8.69 -0.57
N SER A 54 6.98 8.06 -0.07
CA SER A 54 7.19 6.61 -0.26
C SER A 54 6.10 5.79 0.43
N TYR A 55 5.70 6.20 1.64
CA TYR A 55 4.57 5.59 2.35
C TYR A 55 3.25 5.79 1.58
N ASP A 56 2.98 7.00 1.11
CA ASP A 56 1.75 7.31 0.37
C ASP A 56 1.68 6.52 -0.94
N ALA A 57 2.81 6.32 -1.61
CA ALA A 57 2.90 5.46 -2.79
C ALA A 57 2.45 4.01 -2.49
N MET A 58 2.95 3.43 -1.38
CA MET A 58 2.53 2.10 -0.93
C MET A 58 1.04 2.06 -0.58
N LEU A 59 0.52 3.11 0.07
CA LEU A 59 -0.90 3.20 0.43
C LEU A 59 -1.80 3.20 -0.81
N GLN A 60 -1.46 3.98 -1.84
CA GLN A 60 -2.24 4.03 -3.08
C GLN A 60 -2.22 2.69 -3.83
N ALA A 61 -1.07 2.03 -3.90
CA ALA A 61 -0.97 0.70 -4.50
C ALA A 61 -1.74 -0.36 -3.70
N GLY A 62 -1.69 -0.30 -2.36
CA GLY A 62 -2.46 -1.19 -1.50
C GLY A 62 -3.98 -1.03 -1.67
N ILE A 63 -4.46 0.21 -1.81
CA ILE A 63 -5.87 0.46 -2.13
C ILE A 63 -6.24 -0.12 -3.49
N ALA A 64 -5.38 0.09 -4.51
CA ALA A 64 -5.61 -0.47 -5.85
C ALA A 64 -5.75 -2.00 -5.82
N LEU A 65 -4.88 -2.69 -5.06
CA LEU A 65 -4.94 -4.13 -4.86
C LEU A 65 -6.27 -4.57 -4.25
N ILE A 66 -6.69 -3.93 -3.14
CA ILE A 66 -7.94 -4.27 -2.45
C ILE A 66 -9.15 -4.07 -3.38
N LEU A 67 -9.18 -2.95 -4.12
CA LEU A 67 -10.23 -2.67 -5.10
C LEU A 67 -10.25 -3.71 -6.23
N SER A 68 -9.09 -4.15 -6.73
CA SER A 68 -9.00 -5.16 -7.79
C SER A 68 -9.60 -6.52 -7.42
N LEU A 69 -9.74 -6.76 -6.11
CA LEU A 69 -10.34 -7.97 -5.57
C LEU A 69 -11.85 -7.84 -5.31
N GLY A 70 -12.46 -6.66 -5.52
CA GLY A 70 -13.90 -6.44 -5.30
C GLY A 70 -14.24 -5.96 -3.88
N TYR A 71 -13.29 -5.35 -3.18
CA TYR A 71 -13.46 -4.89 -1.80
C TYR A 71 -13.04 -3.43 -1.63
N ARG A 72 -13.49 -2.82 -0.52
CA ARG A 72 -13.07 -1.48 -0.09
C ARG A 72 -12.63 -1.50 1.38
N PRO A 73 -11.56 -0.78 1.76
CA PRO A 73 -11.23 -0.55 3.16
C PRO A 73 -12.29 0.32 3.84
N LYS A 74 -12.66 0.01 5.10
CA LYS A 74 -13.53 0.89 5.88
C LYS A 74 -12.83 2.21 6.25
N VAL A 75 -13.63 3.26 6.46
CA VAL A 75 -13.16 4.64 6.71
C VAL A 75 -12.45 4.77 8.07
N ILE A 76 -12.91 4.05 9.08
CA ILE A 76 -12.30 4.08 10.42
C ILE A 76 -10.94 3.37 10.37
N ASN A 77 -9.90 4.04 10.88
CA ASN A 77 -8.52 3.55 10.85
C ASN A 77 -8.03 3.17 9.44
N PHE A 78 -8.51 3.87 8.41
CA PHE A 78 -8.32 3.55 6.99
C PHE A 78 -6.91 3.08 6.62
N HIS A 79 -5.88 3.81 7.05
CA HIS A 79 -4.47 3.49 6.75
C HIS A 79 -4.03 2.16 7.37
N LYS A 80 -4.38 1.93 8.65
CA LYS A 80 -4.08 0.68 9.36
C LYS A 80 -4.82 -0.49 8.71
N THR A 81 -6.09 -0.28 8.35
CA THR A 81 -6.92 -1.24 7.64
C THR A 81 -6.30 -1.68 6.32
N VAL A 82 -5.82 -0.72 5.50
CA VAL A 82 -5.15 -1.02 4.24
C VAL A 82 -3.86 -1.83 4.48
N THR A 83 -3.01 -1.40 5.42
CA THR A 83 -1.77 -2.12 5.73
C THR A 83 -2.02 -3.56 6.18
N ALA A 84 -3.00 -3.79 7.07
CA ALA A 84 -3.36 -5.11 7.54
C ALA A 84 -3.92 -5.99 6.42
N ALA A 85 -4.88 -5.48 5.65
CA ALA A 85 -5.51 -6.23 4.56
C ALA A 85 -4.49 -6.64 3.49
N VAL A 86 -3.60 -5.73 3.08
CA VAL A 86 -2.57 -6.06 2.08
C VAL A 86 -1.59 -7.11 2.61
N GLY A 87 -1.25 -7.06 3.91
CA GLY A 87 -0.41 -8.07 4.55
C GLY A 87 -0.98 -9.48 4.45
N GLU A 88 -2.29 -9.61 4.66
CA GLU A 88 -3.01 -10.88 4.53
C GLU A 88 -3.17 -11.31 3.05
N ILE A 89 -3.33 -10.36 2.12
CA ILE A 89 -3.51 -10.65 0.69
C ILE A 89 -2.22 -11.14 0.03
N LEU A 90 -1.09 -10.48 0.30
CA LEU A 90 0.18 -10.76 -0.40
C LEU A 90 0.91 -12.01 0.13
N ASP A 91 0.45 -12.63 1.22
CA ASP A 91 1.02 -13.78 1.93
C ASP A 91 2.19 -13.46 2.90
N LYS A 92 2.43 -14.34 3.88
CA LYS A 92 3.39 -14.18 4.98
C LYS A 92 4.85 -14.05 4.52
N ASN A 93 5.18 -14.56 3.33
CA ASN A 93 6.52 -14.44 2.74
C ASN A 93 6.95 -12.97 2.53
N TYR A 94 6.00 -12.03 2.53
CA TYR A 94 6.25 -10.59 2.38
C TYR A 94 6.16 -9.83 3.72
N SER A 95 6.21 -10.55 4.84
CA SER A 95 6.19 -9.97 6.19
C SER A 95 7.18 -8.81 6.38
N PRO A 96 8.42 -8.81 5.84
CA PRO A 96 9.33 -7.68 6.01
C PRO A 96 8.81 -6.37 5.40
N ILE A 97 8.28 -6.42 4.17
CA ILE A 97 7.76 -5.23 3.46
C ILE A 97 6.51 -4.71 4.18
N VAL A 98 5.61 -5.61 4.60
CA VAL A 98 4.39 -5.25 5.33
C VAL A 98 4.72 -4.67 6.70
N LYS A 99 5.69 -5.23 7.42
CA LYS A 99 6.19 -4.69 8.69
C LYS A 99 6.76 -3.29 8.49
N LYS A 100 7.56 -3.08 7.44
CA LYS A 100 8.10 -1.75 7.12
C LYS A 100 6.98 -0.78 6.77
N PHE A 101 5.94 -1.23 6.05
CA PHE A 101 4.77 -0.40 5.75
C PHE A 101 4.04 0.08 7.02
N ASP A 102 3.83 -0.80 8.01
CA ASP A 102 3.22 -0.42 9.29
C ASP A 102 4.15 0.49 10.12
N GLN A 103 5.46 0.23 10.10
CA GLN A 103 6.44 1.12 10.73
C GLN A 103 6.37 2.53 10.13
N MET A 104 6.37 2.64 8.80
CA MET A 104 6.27 3.93 8.09
C MET A 104 4.98 4.68 8.43
N ARG A 105 3.85 3.96 8.54
CA ARG A 105 2.58 4.53 8.99
C ARG A 105 2.68 5.17 10.37
N LYS A 106 3.33 4.48 11.32
CA LYS A 106 3.54 4.96 12.69
C LYS A 106 4.50 6.14 12.72
N SER A 107 5.65 6.03 12.05
CA SER A 107 6.66 7.10 11.96
C SER A 107 6.08 8.38 11.36
N ARG A 108 5.28 8.28 10.28
CA ARG A 108 4.57 9.45 9.70
C ARG A 108 3.61 10.08 10.72
N HIS A 109 2.84 9.26 11.44
CA HIS A 109 1.93 9.77 12.46
C HIS A 109 2.71 10.49 13.56
N HIS A 110 3.78 9.90 14.08
CA HIS A 110 4.58 10.50 15.15
C HIS A 110 5.35 11.74 14.67
N ALA A 111 5.85 11.77 13.44
CA ALA A 111 6.54 12.95 12.91
C ALA A 111 5.65 14.21 12.88
N VAL A 112 4.33 14.05 12.73
CA VAL A 112 3.36 15.16 12.79
C VAL A 112 3.21 15.72 14.21
N TYR A 113 3.36 14.89 15.25
CA TYR A 113 3.11 15.28 16.65
C TYR A 113 4.39 15.49 17.47
N ASP A 114 5.47 14.77 17.16
CA ASP A 114 6.67 14.63 17.99
C ASP A 114 7.96 15.07 17.25
N ALA A 115 7.83 15.67 16.06
CA ALA A 115 8.96 16.16 15.26
C ALA A 115 10.09 15.12 15.02
N VAL A 116 9.71 13.87 14.79
CA VAL A 116 10.65 12.77 14.51
C VAL A 116 11.53 13.10 13.29
N ILE A 117 12.84 13.01 13.47
CA ILE A 117 13.81 13.20 12.41
C ILE A 117 13.99 11.87 11.66
N ILE A 118 13.73 11.89 10.37
CA ILE A 118 14.03 10.77 9.46
C ILE A 118 15.39 11.04 8.81
N SER A 119 16.31 10.08 8.95
CA SER A 119 17.62 10.14 8.30
C SER A 119 17.53 9.87 6.80
N LEU A 120 18.57 10.29 6.06
CA LEU A 120 18.69 10.03 4.62
C LEU A 120 18.62 8.52 4.31
N SER A 121 19.30 7.69 5.10
CA SER A 121 19.32 6.24 4.92
C SER A 121 17.95 5.60 5.15
N GLU A 122 17.18 6.08 6.13
CA GLU A 122 15.81 5.64 6.36
C GLU A 122 14.88 6.00 5.20
N ALA A 123 15.05 7.21 4.62
CA ALA A 123 14.31 7.64 3.44
C ALA A 123 14.68 6.80 2.20
N GLU A 124 15.96 6.46 2.01
CA GLU A 124 16.39 5.56 0.94
C GLU A 124 15.78 4.16 1.08
N VAL A 125 15.77 3.61 2.30
CA VAL A 125 15.14 2.32 2.58
C VAL A 125 13.63 2.39 2.33
N ALA A 126 12.97 3.48 2.69
CA ALA A 126 11.55 3.70 2.41
C ALA A 126 11.26 3.70 0.90
N ILE A 127 12.07 4.40 0.10
CA ILE A 127 11.94 4.42 -1.36
C ILE A 127 12.12 3.02 -1.97
N LYS A 128 13.16 2.29 -1.56
CA LYS A 128 13.42 0.92 -2.03
C LYS A 128 12.28 -0.02 -1.66
N THR A 129 11.77 0.11 -0.44
CA THR A 129 10.61 -0.67 0.05
C THR A 129 9.37 -0.38 -0.77
N ALA A 130 9.07 0.90 -1.03
CA ALA A 130 7.92 1.31 -1.82
C ALA A 130 8.00 0.80 -3.26
N GLN A 131 9.18 0.88 -3.87
CA GLN A 131 9.41 0.36 -5.22
C GLN A 131 9.16 -1.15 -5.31
N GLU A 132 9.70 -1.94 -4.38
CA GLU A 132 9.48 -3.39 -4.35
C GLU A 132 8.02 -3.75 -4.07
N PHE A 133 7.37 -3.02 -3.14
CA PHE A 133 5.96 -3.22 -2.83
C PHE A 133 5.06 -2.99 -4.05
N ILE A 134 5.26 -1.89 -4.78
CA ILE A 134 4.45 -1.58 -5.99
C ILE A 134 4.68 -2.65 -7.07
N LYS A 135 5.93 -3.06 -7.28
CA LYS A 135 6.25 -4.15 -8.21
C LYS A 135 5.49 -5.43 -7.86
N ARG A 136 5.44 -5.77 -6.56
CA ARG A 136 4.73 -6.97 -6.08
C ARG A 136 3.21 -6.85 -6.25
N VAL A 137 2.63 -5.70 -5.95
CA VAL A 137 1.20 -5.43 -6.18
C VAL A 137 0.85 -5.64 -7.65
N ASN A 138 1.62 -5.06 -8.57
CA ASN A 138 1.39 -5.21 -10.01
C ASN A 138 1.49 -6.67 -10.44
N TYR A 139 2.55 -7.37 -10.05
CA TYR A 139 2.73 -8.79 -10.37
C TYR A 139 1.53 -9.64 -9.89
N TYR A 140 1.09 -9.44 -8.65
CA TYR A 140 -0.05 -10.16 -8.11
C TYR A 140 -1.33 -9.89 -8.91
N MET A 141 -1.58 -8.63 -9.29
CA MET A 141 -2.75 -8.25 -10.08
C MET A 141 -2.71 -8.83 -11.51
N ASP A 142 -1.53 -8.87 -12.12
CA ASP A 142 -1.32 -9.43 -13.46
C ASP A 142 -1.50 -10.95 -13.49
N GLU A 143 -0.94 -11.67 -12.50
CA GLU A 143 -1.16 -13.11 -12.34
C GLU A 143 -2.65 -13.44 -12.18
N LYS A 144 -3.37 -12.66 -11.36
CA LYS A 144 -4.81 -12.87 -11.13
C LYS A 144 -5.66 -12.53 -12.35
N SER A 145 -5.29 -11.49 -13.09
CA SER A 145 -5.94 -11.15 -14.37
C SER A 145 -5.77 -12.28 -15.38
N SER A 146 -4.55 -12.83 -15.48
CA SER A 146 -4.23 -13.92 -16.40
C SER A 146 -4.97 -15.21 -16.03
N GLN A 147 -5.07 -15.56 -14.74
CA GLN A 147 -5.87 -16.70 -14.27
C GLN A 147 -7.37 -16.56 -14.59
N LYS A 148 -7.93 -15.35 -14.51
CA LYS A 148 -9.34 -15.09 -14.85
C LYS A 148 -9.65 -15.17 -16.34
N LYS A 149 -8.65 -15.00 -17.22
CA LYS A 149 -8.80 -15.14 -18.68
C LYS A 149 -8.75 -16.59 -19.16
N LEU A 150 -8.31 -17.51 -18.30
CA LEU A 150 -8.17 -18.95 -18.60
C LEU A 150 -9.37 -19.79 -18.13
N LEU A 151 -10.42 -19.15 -17.59
CA LEU A 151 -11.70 -19.74 -17.16
C LEU A 151 -12.83 -19.18 -17.99
#